data_AF-A0A9E4DWJ3-F1
#
_entry.id   AF-A0A9E4DWJ3-F1
#
_cell.length_a   1.000
_cell.length_b   1.000
_cell.length_c   1.000
_cell.angle_alpha   90.00
_cell.angle_beta   90.00
_cell.angle_gamma   90.00
#
_symmetry.space_group_name_H-M   'P 1'
#
loop_
_entity.id
_entity.type
_entity.pdbx_description
1 polymer ?
#
loop_
_entity_poly.entity_id
_entity_poly.type
_entity_poly.pdbx_seq_one_letter_code
_entity_poly.pdbx_strand_id
1 'polypeptide(L)'
;MPANLPPEYYKLKHELEAARTDEERLQLLEEMTRITPKHKGTEKVRADLRSRIAKLRKADGKKQSKRGHSYHVPKQGAGQLVLIGTPNVGKSQIIASFTKAKPSVSPTPYTTQEPSVGMLAYENIQFQLVDTPPITQDFVQPWVFDLVRNADLVLLVVSLASDEILDQVEIVKSRLTEAKIQIAGIEEPSD
;
A
#
# COMPACT_ATOMS: atom_id res chain seq x y z
N MET A 1 25.53 7.95 -35.39
CA MET A 1 25.99 9.33 -35.13
C MET A 1 26.26 9.44 -33.64
N PRO A 2 27.39 10.03 -33.22
CA PRO A 2 27.65 10.30 -31.80
C PRO A 2 26.58 11.25 -31.26
N ALA A 3 26.05 10.96 -30.07
CA ALA A 3 25.08 11.82 -29.42
C ALA A 3 25.81 13.05 -28.86
N ASN A 4 25.41 14.25 -29.28
CA ASN A 4 25.94 15.49 -28.73
C ASN A 4 25.29 15.76 -27.36
N LEU A 5 26.00 15.42 -26.29
CA LEU A 5 25.51 15.52 -24.90
C LEU A 5 26.28 16.62 -24.14
N PRO A 6 25.61 17.37 -23.25
CA PRO A 6 26.26 18.40 -22.44
C PRO A 6 27.41 17.84 -21.58
N PRO A 7 28.45 18.63 -21.25
CA PRO A 7 29.53 18.20 -20.36
C PRO A 7 29.05 17.69 -19.00
N GLU A 8 27.99 18.30 -18.46
CA GLU A 8 27.34 17.90 -17.20
C GLU A 8 26.81 16.46 -17.24
N TYR A 9 26.41 15.96 -18.41
CA TYR A 9 25.95 14.58 -18.57
C TYR A 9 27.01 13.55 -18.18
N TYR A 10 28.27 13.83 -18.50
CA TYR A 10 29.36 12.91 -18.19
C TYR A 10 29.70 12.90 -16.70
N LYS A 11 29.50 14.03 -16.00
CA LYS A 11 29.64 14.11 -14.54
C LYS A 11 28.56 13.27 -13.85
N LEU A 12 27.30 13.49 -14.20
CA LEU A 12 26.18 12.71 -13.66
C LEU A 12 26.31 11.22 -13.96
N LYS A 13 26.86 10.86 -15.12
CA LYS A 13 27.14 9.45 -15.46
C LYS A 13 28.16 8.83 -14.50
N HIS A 14 29.24 9.54 -14.17
CA HIS A 14 30.23 9.07 -13.22
C HIS A 14 29.67 8.96 -11.80
N GLU A 15 28.85 9.93 -11.40
CA GLU A 15 28.13 9.90 -10.11
C GLU A 15 27.14 8.73 -10.04
N LEU A 16 26.43 8.44 -11.15
CA LEU A 16 25.51 7.30 -11.24
C LEU A 16 26.22 5.96 -11.05
N GLU A 17 27.46 5.83 -11.54
CA GLU A 17 28.29 4.64 -11.35
C GLU A 17 28.79 4.51 -9.89
N ALA A 18 28.98 5.64 -9.19
CA ALA A 18 29.41 5.69 -7.79
C ALA A 18 28.26 5.59 -6.77
N ALA A 19 27.02 5.87 -7.18
CA ALA A 19 25.84 5.84 -6.33
C ALA A 19 25.66 4.48 -5.64
N ARG A 20 25.28 4.48 -4.36
CA ARG A 20 25.19 3.27 -3.53
C ARG A 20 23.76 2.78 -3.38
N THR A 21 22.80 3.71 -3.33
CA THR A 21 21.37 3.40 -3.13
C THR A 21 20.58 3.49 -4.44
N ASP A 22 19.42 2.84 -4.47
CA ASP A 22 18.54 2.87 -5.65
C ASP A 22 17.82 4.23 -5.77
N GLU A 23 17.57 4.90 -4.65
CA GLU A 23 17.03 6.27 -4.60
C GLU A 23 18.01 7.30 -5.22
N GLU A 24 19.29 7.24 -4.84
CA GLU A 24 20.34 8.09 -5.45
C GLU A 24 20.44 7.86 -6.96
N ARG A 25 20.41 6.58 -7.39
CA ARG A 25 20.46 6.23 -8.82
C ARG A 25 19.24 6.76 -9.58
N LEU A 26 18.06 6.75 -8.96
CA LEU A 26 16.84 7.26 -9.58
C LEU A 26 16.92 8.78 -9.78
N GLN A 27 17.34 9.52 -8.76
CA GLN A 27 17.50 10.98 -8.82
C GLN A 27 18.48 11.37 -9.94
N LEU A 28 19.65 10.73 -10.00
CA LEU A 28 20.66 10.98 -11.02
C LEU A 28 20.15 10.68 -12.44
N LEU A 29 19.39 9.61 -12.64
CA LEU A 29 18.80 9.29 -13.94
C LEU A 29 17.72 10.29 -14.39
N GLU A 30 16.93 10.82 -13.45
CA GLU A 30 15.93 11.86 -13.72
C GLU A 30 16.60 13.18 -14.12
N GLU A 31 17.68 13.55 -13.42
CA GLU A 31 18.49 14.73 -13.74
C GLU A 31 19.17 14.60 -15.12
N MET A 32 19.76 13.44 -15.41
CA MET A 32 20.31 13.13 -16.74
C MET A 32 19.24 13.26 -17.84
N THR A 33 17.99 12.86 -17.56
CA THR A 33 16.88 12.99 -18.52
C THR A 33 16.51 14.44 -18.77
N ARG A 34 16.62 15.31 -17.75
CA ARG A 34 16.32 16.75 -17.83
C ARG A 34 17.33 17.49 -18.71
N ILE A 35 18.62 17.20 -18.56
CA ILE A 35 19.70 17.88 -19.30
C ILE A 35 19.90 17.32 -20.72
N THR A 36 19.38 16.13 -21.03
CA THR A 36 19.56 15.51 -22.35
C THR A 36 18.75 16.27 -23.43
N PRO A 37 19.38 16.79 -24.51
CA PRO A 37 18.71 17.50 -25.58
C PRO A 37 17.59 16.69 -26.25
N LYS A 38 16.54 17.32 -26.77
CA LYS A 38 15.38 16.66 -27.38
C LYS A 38 15.41 16.70 -28.92
N HIS A 39 16.37 16.03 -29.55
CA HIS A 39 16.49 15.95 -31.01
C HIS A 39 16.85 14.53 -31.48
N LYS A 40 16.80 14.29 -32.80
CA LYS A 40 16.99 12.95 -33.39
C LYS A 40 18.30 12.26 -32.98
N GLY A 41 19.38 13.02 -32.78
CA GLY A 41 20.67 12.50 -32.33
C GLY A 41 20.73 11.92 -30.90
N THR A 42 19.77 12.23 -30.03
CA THR A 42 19.74 11.80 -28.61
C THR A 42 18.57 10.88 -28.29
N GLU A 43 17.80 10.47 -29.30
CA GLU A 43 16.59 9.66 -29.13
C GLU A 43 16.88 8.31 -28.45
N LYS A 44 17.97 7.64 -28.87
CA LYS A 44 18.41 6.38 -28.25
C LYS A 44 18.83 6.56 -26.79
N VAL A 45 19.53 7.64 -26.47
CA VAL A 45 19.98 7.95 -25.10
C VAL A 45 18.77 8.18 -24.20
N ARG A 46 17.79 8.96 -24.66
CA ARG A 46 16.55 9.20 -23.92
C ARG A 46 15.73 7.93 -23.72
N ALA A 47 15.69 7.05 -24.72
CA ALA A 47 15.02 5.76 -24.60
C ALA A 47 15.71 4.87 -23.54
N ASP A 48 17.04 4.84 -23.51
CA ASP A 48 17.81 4.10 -22.50
C ASP A 48 17.58 4.65 -21.09
N LEU A 49 17.68 5.98 -20.90
CA LEU A 49 17.43 6.61 -19.60
C LEU A 49 16.02 6.31 -19.06
N ARG A 50 14.99 6.44 -19.90
CA ARG A 50 13.61 6.09 -19.51
C ARG A 50 13.45 4.62 -19.18
N SER A 51 14.11 3.73 -19.91
CA SER A 51 14.10 2.29 -19.64
C SER A 51 14.74 1.97 -18.29
N ARG A 52 15.85 2.63 -17.94
CA ARG A 52 16.53 2.48 -16.64
C ARG A 52 15.69 3.03 -15.49
N ILE A 53 15.09 4.22 -15.65
CA ILE A 53 14.13 4.79 -14.68
C ILE A 53 12.96 3.84 -14.46
N ALA A 54 12.36 3.33 -15.55
CA ALA A 54 11.24 2.39 -15.47
C ALA A 54 11.64 1.07 -14.79
N LYS A 55 12.88 0.60 -14.98
CA LYS A 55 13.40 -0.60 -14.30
C LYS A 55 13.60 -0.36 -12.80
N LEU A 56 14.14 0.78 -12.39
CA LEU A 56 14.35 1.10 -10.97
C LEU A 56 13.02 1.37 -10.24
N ARG A 57 12.11 2.14 -10.84
CA ARG A 57 10.75 2.31 -10.30
C ARG A 57 10.00 0.98 -10.22
N LYS A 58 10.21 0.08 -11.19
CA LYS A 58 9.70 -1.30 -11.12
C LYS A 58 10.44 -2.14 -10.10
N ALA A 59 11.72 -1.87 -9.78
CA ALA A 59 12.50 -2.61 -8.80
C ALA A 59 12.04 -2.29 -7.37
N ASP A 60 11.73 -1.03 -7.09
CA ASP A 60 11.00 -0.62 -5.87
C ASP A 60 9.63 -1.29 -5.80
N GLY A 61 8.92 -1.42 -6.93
CA GLY A 61 7.72 -2.25 -7.05
C GLY A 61 7.93 -3.77 -7.17
N LYS A 62 9.18 -4.27 -7.22
CA LYS A 62 9.52 -5.69 -7.48
C LYS A 62 10.27 -6.38 -6.35
N LYS A 63 10.68 -5.68 -5.29
CA LYS A 63 11.04 -6.36 -4.04
C LYS A 63 9.83 -7.07 -3.39
N GLN A 64 8.61 -6.90 -3.90
CA GLN A 64 7.40 -7.63 -3.46
C GLN A 64 6.43 -8.10 -4.57
N SER A 65 6.88 -8.38 -5.81
CA SER A 65 5.97 -8.88 -6.87
C SER A 65 6.39 -10.20 -7.53
N LYS A 66 6.91 -11.15 -6.75
CA LYS A 66 7.00 -12.57 -7.14
C LYS A 66 6.06 -13.44 -6.29
N ARG A 67 4.78 -13.36 -6.64
CA ARG A 67 3.58 -14.10 -6.25
C ARG A 67 2.54 -13.04 -5.91
N GLY A 68 1.43 -13.01 -6.64
CA GLY A 68 0.24 -12.38 -6.08
C GLY A 68 -0.04 -13.13 -4.78
N HIS A 69 0.32 -12.53 -3.64
CA HIS A 69 -0.06 -13.07 -2.36
C HIS A 69 -1.58 -12.89 -2.27
N SER A 70 -2.33 -13.86 -2.77
CA SER A 70 -3.67 -14.09 -2.27
C SER A 70 -3.47 -14.53 -0.82
N TYR A 71 -3.52 -13.57 0.12
CA TYR A 71 -3.55 -13.90 1.54
C TYR A 71 -4.91 -14.55 1.81
N HIS A 72 -4.92 -15.88 1.78
CA HIS A 72 -6.06 -16.66 2.18
C HIS A 72 -5.92 -16.99 3.66
N VAL A 73 -6.66 -16.28 4.49
CA VAL A 73 -6.78 -16.60 5.92
C VAL A 73 -7.93 -17.60 6.08
N PRO A 74 -7.66 -18.89 6.36
CA PRO A 74 -8.72 -19.86 6.56
C PRO A 74 -9.56 -19.47 7.79
N LYS A 75 -10.89 -19.55 7.63
CA LYS A 75 -11.83 -19.27 8.71
C LYS A 75 -11.61 -20.22 9.88
N GLN A 76 -11.66 -19.68 11.10
CA GLN A 76 -11.54 -20.42 12.35
C GLN A 76 -12.55 -19.88 13.36
N GLY A 77 -12.92 -20.71 14.34
CA GLY A 77 -13.90 -20.33 15.36
C GLY A 77 -15.33 -20.23 14.81
N ALA A 78 -16.17 -19.46 15.49
CA ALA A 78 -17.57 -19.26 15.13
C ALA A 78 -17.80 -18.20 14.03
N GLY A 79 -16.77 -17.41 13.72
CA GLY A 79 -16.84 -16.42 12.66
C GLY A 79 -15.55 -15.62 12.52
N GLN A 80 -15.35 -15.07 11.33
CA GLN A 80 -14.21 -14.23 10.97
C GLN A 80 -14.66 -12.76 10.90
N LEU A 81 -14.04 -11.92 11.72
CA LEU A 81 -14.28 -10.49 11.82
C LEU A 81 -13.05 -9.75 11.23
N VAL A 82 -13.26 -8.89 10.25
CA VAL A 82 -12.19 -8.16 9.56
C VAL A 82 -12.23 -6.70 9.95
N LEU A 83 -11.12 -6.18 10.48
CA LEU A 83 -10.95 -4.76 10.80
C LEU A 83 -10.48 -3.99 9.56
N ILE A 84 -11.22 -2.95 9.16
CA ILE A 84 -10.85 -2.04 8.07
C ILE A 84 -10.79 -0.59 8.54
N GLY A 85 -10.02 0.24 7.86
CA GLY A 85 -9.86 1.65 8.19
C GLY A 85 -8.58 2.24 7.63
N THR A 86 -8.47 3.56 7.68
CA THR A 86 -7.30 4.33 7.26
C THR A 86 -6.07 4.04 8.16
N PRO A 87 -4.86 4.52 7.81
CA PRO A 87 -3.68 4.37 8.67
C PRO A 87 -3.91 4.97 10.06
N ASN A 88 -3.23 4.42 11.07
CA ASN A 88 -3.16 4.97 12.43
C ASN A 88 -4.50 5.14 13.18
N VAL A 89 -5.59 4.52 12.72
CA VAL A 89 -6.88 4.52 13.45
C VAL A 89 -6.96 3.53 14.63
N GLY A 90 -5.88 2.78 14.89
CA GLY A 90 -5.82 1.86 16.04
C GLY A 90 -6.23 0.41 15.78
N LYS A 91 -6.40 -0.02 14.51
CA LYS A 91 -6.79 -1.41 14.16
C LYS A 91 -5.90 -2.47 14.83
N SER A 92 -4.59 -2.34 14.71
CA SER A 92 -3.64 -3.27 15.31
C SER A 92 -3.69 -3.26 16.83
N GLN A 93 -4.00 -2.11 17.44
CA GLN A 93 -4.15 -1.99 18.89
C GLN A 93 -5.41 -2.73 19.37
N ILE A 94 -6.51 -2.67 18.63
CA ILE A 94 -7.71 -3.46 18.92
C ILE A 94 -7.35 -4.96 18.97
N ILE A 95 -6.65 -5.49 17.96
CA ILE A 95 -6.25 -6.90 17.98
C ILE A 95 -5.31 -7.23 19.14
N ALA A 96 -4.33 -6.38 19.44
CA ALA A 96 -3.43 -6.58 20.57
C ALA A 96 -4.15 -6.56 21.93
N SER A 97 -5.20 -5.74 22.06
CA SER A 97 -5.97 -5.61 23.31
C SER A 97 -6.97 -6.76 23.51
N PHE A 98 -7.58 -7.23 22.43
CA PHE A 98 -8.66 -8.22 22.49
C PHE A 98 -8.18 -9.66 22.28
N THR A 99 -6.93 -9.86 21.87
CA THR A 99 -6.37 -11.16 21.57
C THR A 99 -4.97 -11.30 22.17
N LYS A 100 -4.44 -12.52 22.21
CA LYS A 100 -3.03 -12.76 22.58
C LYS A 100 -2.05 -12.51 21.41
N ALA A 101 -2.55 -12.03 20.27
CA ALA A 101 -1.70 -11.73 19.12
C ALA A 101 -0.75 -10.57 19.46
N LYS A 102 0.45 -10.61 18.86
CA LYS A 102 1.47 -9.56 19.00
C LYS A 102 1.68 -8.88 17.65
N PRO A 103 0.74 -8.03 17.19
CA PRO A 103 0.89 -7.32 15.94
C PRO A 103 2.05 -6.32 16.05
N SER A 104 2.79 -6.10 14.96
CA SER A 104 3.81 -5.06 14.88
C SER A 104 3.13 -3.69 14.75
N VAL A 105 2.95 -2.98 15.87
CA VAL A 105 2.39 -1.62 15.89
C VAL A 105 3.52 -0.61 15.73
N SER A 106 3.41 0.31 14.76
CA SER A 106 4.34 1.43 14.61
C SER A 106 3.57 2.70 14.20
N PRO A 107 3.98 3.89 14.70
CA PRO A 107 3.33 5.17 14.36
C PRO A 107 3.57 5.62 12.91
N THR A 108 4.54 5.01 12.22
CA THR A 108 4.80 5.26 10.80
C THR A 108 3.72 4.58 9.94
N PRO A 109 3.10 5.28 8.97
CA PRO A 109 2.15 4.66 8.03
C PRO A 109 2.78 3.47 7.28
N TYR A 110 1.94 2.52 6.83
CA TYR A 110 2.33 1.36 6.00
C TYR A 110 3.04 0.18 6.70
N THR A 111 2.98 0.10 8.02
CA THR A 111 3.67 -0.95 8.79
C THR A 111 2.99 -2.33 8.72
N THR A 112 1.66 -2.38 8.58
CA THR A 112 0.90 -3.63 8.35
C THR A 112 0.97 -4.03 6.88
N GLN A 113 2.01 -4.78 6.49
CA GLN A 113 2.15 -5.33 5.13
C GLN A 113 1.48 -6.70 4.97
N GLU A 114 1.30 -7.42 6.09
CA GLU A 114 0.66 -8.72 6.16
C GLU A 114 -0.54 -8.66 7.11
N PRO A 115 -1.62 -9.41 6.86
CA PRO A 115 -2.76 -9.42 7.76
C PRO A 115 -2.38 -10.10 9.08
N SER A 116 -2.66 -9.44 10.20
CA SER A 116 -2.43 -10.02 11.53
C SER A 116 -3.69 -10.72 12.01
N VAL A 117 -3.57 -11.95 12.51
CA VAL A 117 -4.72 -12.75 12.96
C VAL A 117 -4.63 -13.00 14.46
N GLY A 118 -5.74 -12.81 15.16
CA GLY A 118 -5.87 -13.12 16.58
C GLY A 118 -7.20 -13.80 16.90
N MET A 119 -7.22 -14.66 17.91
CA MET A 119 -8.46 -15.27 18.40
C MET A 119 -9.03 -14.41 19.54
N LEU A 120 -10.26 -13.93 19.35
CA LEU A 120 -11.07 -13.22 20.32
C LEU A 120 -11.97 -14.21 21.05
N ALA A 121 -11.80 -14.32 22.36
CA ALA A 121 -12.71 -15.08 23.22
C ALA A 121 -13.91 -14.21 23.59
N TYR A 122 -15.12 -14.69 23.35
CA TYR A 122 -16.36 -14.08 23.82
C TYR A 122 -17.25 -15.17 24.42
N GLU A 123 -17.48 -15.09 25.73
CA GLU A 123 -18.09 -16.15 26.52
C GLU A 123 -17.41 -17.51 26.27
N ASN A 124 -18.17 -18.48 25.74
CA ASN A 124 -17.74 -19.85 25.50
C ASN A 124 -17.29 -20.07 24.04
N ILE A 125 -17.18 -18.98 23.26
CA ILE A 125 -17.01 -19.00 21.81
C ILE A 125 -15.73 -18.26 21.42
N GLN A 126 -15.10 -18.69 20.33
CA GLN A 126 -13.92 -18.06 19.75
C GLN A 126 -14.28 -17.43 18.40
N PHE A 127 -13.92 -16.17 18.21
CA PHE A 127 -14.01 -15.46 16.94
C PHE A 127 -12.60 -15.18 16.40
N GLN A 128 -12.43 -15.26 15.08
CA GLN A 128 -11.17 -14.92 14.43
C GLN A 128 -11.19 -13.44 14.05
N LEU A 129 -10.31 -12.64 14.65
CA LEU A 129 -10.15 -11.22 14.35
C LEU A 129 -8.96 -11.03 13.41
N VAL A 130 -9.16 -10.31 12.30
CA VAL A 130 -8.15 -10.11 11.25
C VAL A 130 -7.89 -8.62 11.08
N ASP A 131 -6.64 -8.20 11.28
CA ASP A 131 -6.14 -6.86 10.99
C ASP A 131 -5.80 -6.79 9.51
N THR A 132 -6.31 -5.80 8.79
CA THR A 132 -5.88 -5.56 7.41
C THR A 132 -4.87 -4.43 7.33
N PRO A 133 -4.01 -4.43 6.30
CA PRO A 133 -3.34 -3.22 5.86
C PRO A 133 -4.31 -2.03 5.76
N PRO A 134 -3.81 -0.81 5.96
CA PRO A 134 -4.64 0.37 5.87
C PRO A 134 -5.18 0.58 4.45
N ILE A 135 -6.40 1.10 4.38
CA ILE A 135 -7.04 1.54 3.14
C ILE A 135 -6.74 3.04 3.00
N THR A 136 -6.09 3.45 1.91
CA THR A 136 -5.81 4.88 1.65
C THR A 136 -6.43 5.35 0.33
N GLN A 137 -6.47 6.68 0.16
CA GLN A 137 -6.92 7.29 -1.08
C GLN A 137 -6.00 6.97 -2.25
N ASP A 138 -4.71 6.74 -2.03
CA ASP A 138 -3.76 6.50 -3.13
C ASP A 138 -3.61 5.02 -3.46
N PHE A 139 -3.68 4.16 -2.45
CA PHE A 139 -3.34 2.76 -2.61
C PHE A 139 -4.06 1.84 -1.63
N VAL A 140 -4.54 0.71 -2.17
CA VAL A 140 -5.05 -0.43 -1.41
C VAL A 140 -4.51 -1.70 -2.05
N GLN A 141 -4.04 -2.63 -1.23
CA GLN A 141 -3.60 -3.92 -1.74
C GLN A 141 -4.83 -4.74 -2.18
N PRO A 142 -4.91 -5.22 -3.44
CA PRO A 142 -6.13 -5.84 -3.97
C PRO A 142 -6.67 -7.03 -3.14
N TRP A 143 -5.79 -7.82 -2.54
CA TRP A 143 -6.16 -8.97 -1.71
C TRP A 143 -6.88 -8.59 -0.40
N VAL A 144 -6.80 -7.33 0.04
CA VAL A 144 -7.56 -6.85 1.20
C VAL A 144 -9.06 -6.99 0.93
N PHE A 145 -9.50 -6.70 -0.29
CA PHE A 145 -10.90 -6.85 -0.67
C PHE A 145 -11.36 -8.31 -0.65
N ASP A 146 -10.47 -9.27 -0.89
CA ASP A 146 -10.80 -10.69 -0.80
C ASP A 146 -11.01 -11.11 0.65
N LEU A 147 -10.23 -10.57 1.60
CA LEU A 147 -10.48 -10.77 3.03
C LEU A 147 -11.82 -10.15 3.44
N VAL A 148 -12.11 -8.93 3.00
CA VAL A 148 -13.37 -8.24 3.30
C VAL A 148 -14.58 -9.03 2.78
N ARG A 149 -14.51 -9.57 1.56
CA ARG A 149 -15.60 -10.38 0.98
C ARG A 149 -15.78 -11.73 1.68
N ASN A 150 -14.70 -12.32 2.19
CA ASN A 150 -14.76 -13.59 2.88
C ASN A 150 -15.20 -13.45 4.34
N ALA A 151 -15.12 -12.26 4.94
CA ALA A 151 -15.48 -12.02 6.33
C ALA A 151 -16.96 -12.32 6.62
N ASP A 152 -17.25 -12.75 7.85
CA ASP A 152 -18.62 -12.85 8.37
C ASP A 152 -19.10 -11.48 8.89
N LEU A 153 -18.19 -10.65 9.39
CA LEU A 153 -18.46 -9.26 9.78
C LEU A 153 -17.27 -8.36 9.42
N VAL A 154 -17.57 -7.17 8.92
CA VAL A 154 -16.59 -6.13 8.62
C VAL A 154 -16.75 -5.00 9.62
N LEU A 155 -15.67 -4.66 10.33
CA LEU A 155 -15.65 -3.63 11.35
C LEU A 155 -14.86 -2.43 10.86
N LEU A 156 -15.57 -1.33 10.60
CA LEU A 156 -14.93 -0.05 10.27
C LEU A 156 -14.39 0.61 11.55
N VAL A 157 -13.09 0.87 11.57
CA VAL A 157 -12.39 1.52 12.67
C VAL A 157 -12.03 2.95 12.26
N VAL A 158 -12.43 3.90 13.10
CA VAL A 158 -12.15 5.34 12.95
C VAL A 158 -11.52 5.88 14.23
N SER A 159 -10.64 6.86 14.10
CA SER A 159 -10.04 7.53 15.25
C SER A 159 -10.84 8.77 15.62
N LEU A 160 -11.42 8.80 16.82
CA LEU A 160 -12.12 9.98 17.35
C LEU A 160 -11.18 11.14 17.71
N ALA A 161 -9.86 10.90 17.72
CA ALA A 161 -8.87 11.93 17.97
C ALA A 161 -8.47 12.68 16.68
N SER A 162 -9.03 12.32 15.53
CA SER A 162 -8.78 12.98 14.26
C SER A 162 -9.89 13.98 13.95
N ASP A 163 -9.54 15.13 13.39
CA ASP A 163 -10.52 16.10 12.89
C ASP A 163 -11.10 15.70 11.50
N GLU A 164 -10.54 14.66 10.87
CA GLU A 164 -10.83 14.22 9.49
C GLU A 164 -11.66 12.91 9.46
N ILE A 165 -12.50 12.67 10.48
CA ILE A 165 -13.26 11.40 10.61
C ILE A 165 -14.14 11.13 9.39
N LEU A 166 -14.82 12.17 8.89
CA LEU A 166 -15.71 12.04 7.73
C LEU A 166 -14.90 11.61 6.49
N ASP A 167 -13.77 12.26 6.24
CA ASP A 167 -12.88 11.94 5.12
C ASP A 167 -12.36 10.50 5.22
N GLN A 168 -12.00 10.04 6.43
CA GLN A 168 -11.57 8.66 6.65
C GLN A 168 -12.66 7.65 6.27
N VAL A 169 -13.90 7.91 6.66
CA VAL A 169 -15.05 7.07 6.34
C VAL A 169 -15.31 7.08 4.83
N GLU A 170 -15.30 8.26 4.20
CA GLU A 170 -15.51 8.41 2.76
C GLU A 170 -14.45 7.70 1.92
N ILE A 171 -13.17 7.81 2.28
CA ILE A 171 -12.07 7.09 1.62
C ILE A 171 -12.35 5.59 1.64
N VAL A 172 -12.69 5.02 2.80
CA VAL A 172 -12.94 3.59 2.93
C VAL A 172 -14.19 3.17 2.14
N LYS A 173 -15.28 3.94 2.25
CA LYS A 173 -16.51 3.68 1.48
C LYS A 173 -16.26 3.70 -0.02
N SER A 174 -15.59 4.74 -0.53
CA SER A 174 -15.27 4.89 -1.95
C SER A 174 -14.48 3.68 -2.47
N ARG A 175 -13.44 3.26 -1.74
CA ARG A 175 -12.62 2.09 -2.09
C ARG A 175 -13.40 0.77 -2.11
N LEU A 176 -14.33 0.58 -1.19
CA LEU A 176 -15.19 -0.60 -1.18
C LEU A 176 -16.19 -0.60 -2.35
N THR A 177 -16.78 0.56 -2.65
CA THR A 177 -17.69 0.73 -3.79
C THR A 177 -16.98 0.49 -5.12
N GLU A 178 -15.77 1.02 -5.31
CA GLU A 178 -14.92 0.73 -6.47
C GLU A 178 -14.65 -0.78 -6.61
N ALA A 179 -14.49 -1.48 -5.49
CA ALA A 179 -14.34 -2.94 -5.44
C ALA A 179 -15.67 -3.71 -5.53
N LYS A 180 -16.81 -3.03 -5.75
CA LYS A 180 -18.16 -3.60 -5.78
C LYS A 180 -18.55 -4.36 -4.50
N ILE A 181 -18.08 -3.87 -3.36
CA ILE A 181 -18.44 -4.37 -2.03
C ILE A 181 -19.45 -3.40 -1.43
N GLN A 182 -20.64 -3.91 -1.10
CA GLN A 182 -21.66 -3.16 -0.39
C GLN A 182 -21.62 -3.54 1.09
N ILE A 183 -21.53 -2.56 1.97
CA ILE A 183 -21.66 -2.78 3.41
C ILE A 183 -23.15 -2.66 3.76
N ALA A 184 -23.75 -3.75 4.24
CA ALA A 184 -25.10 -3.72 4.79
C ALA A 184 -25.12 -2.85 6.05
N GLY A 185 -26.02 -1.86 6.11
CA GLY A 185 -26.16 -0.91 7.24
C GLY A 185 -25.63 0.50 6.99
N ILE A 186 -25.09 0.78 5.80
CA ILE A 186 -24.83 2.15 5.31
C ILE A 186 -25.89 2.51 4.27
N GLU A 187 -27.17 2.33 4.60
CA GLU A 187 -28.23 2.96 3.82
C GLU A 187 -28.22 4.46 4.17
N GLU A 188 -28.27 5.32 3.15
CA GLU A 188 -28.65 6.71 3.39
C GLU A 188 -30.03 6.70 4.06
N PRO A 189 -30.25 7.50 5.11
CA PRO A 189 -31.58 7.62 5.67
C PRO A 189 -32.52 7.98 4.53
N SER A 190 -33.51 7.11 4.27
CA SER A 190 -34.58 7.42 3.34
C SER A 190 -35.33 8.65 3.88
N ASP A 191 -35.23 9.76 3.14
CA ASP A 191 -36.02 10.98 3.37
C ASP A 191 -37.53 10.70 3.43
#